data_AF-A0A4Q5SPE1-F1
#
_entry.id   AF-A0A4Q5SPE1-F1
#
_cell.length_a   1.000
_cell.length_b   1.000
_cell.length_c   1.000
_cell.angle_alpha   90.00
_cell.angle_beta   90.00
_cell.angle_gamma   90.00
#
_symmetry.space_group_name_H-M   'P 1'
#
loop_
_entity.id
_entity.type
_entity.pdbx_description
1 polymer ?
#
loop_
_entity_poly.entity_id
_entity_poly.type
_entity_poly.pdbx_seq_one_letter_code
_entity_poly.pdbx_strand_id
1 'polypeptide(L)'
;WDLIEGQGSLFHPSFAGVSTGLLHGAQPEAIVMCHDPSREHMRGIPGRKLPSLKECLEANLQVARLTSPNVRAVGVCLNTSGLGPEQARDLCHITEAAIGLPCTDPIAFGVDAILDELLCLEPSARSTTASR
;
A
#
# COMPACT_ATOMS: atom_id res chain seq x y z
N TRP A 1 5.05 -1.23 -17.87
CA TRP A 1 5.22 -1.28 -16.42
C TRP A 1 5.84 -2.61 -16.07
N ASP A 2 6.89 -2.59 -15.26
CA ASP A 2 7.38 -3.78 -14.57
C ASP A 2 6.74 -3.81 -13.18
N LEU A 3 6.14 -4.93 -12.80
CA LEU A 3 5.62 -5.14 -11.46
C LEU A 3 6.68 -5.89 -10.64
N ILE A 4 7.26 -5.20 -9.67
CA ILE A 4 8.33 -5.74 -8.84
C ILE A 4 7.75 -6.21 -7.51
N GLU A 5 7.95 -7.48 -7.18
CA GLU A 5 7.53 -8.05 -5.91
C GLU A 5 8.30 -7.40 -4.74
N GLY A 6 7.57 -6.84 -3.77
CA GLY A 6 8.17 -6.28 -2.56
C GLY A 6 8.85 -7.35 -1.69
N GLN A 7 9.94 -6.98 -1.03
CA GLN A 7 10.68 -7.89 -0.14
C GLN A 7 10.93 -7.26 1.23
N GLY A 8 10.55 -7.96 2.29
CA GLY A 8 10.80 -7.55 3.67
C GLY A 8 9.99 -6.33 4.13
N SER A 9 10.56 -5.58 5.06
CA SER A 9 10.05 -4.27 5.51
C SER A 9 11.20 -3.46 6.09
N LEU A 10 11.22 -2.14 5.83
CA LEU A 10 12.17 -1.20 6.45
C LEU A 10 12.14 -1.26 8.00
N PHE A 11 11.02 -1.68 8.59
CA PHE A 11 10.87 -1.78 10.04
C PHE A 11 11.25 -3.14 10.60
N HIS A 12 11.53 -4.14 9.76
CA HIS A 12 11.95 -5.46 10.21
C HIS A 12 13.48 -5.52 10.34
N PRO A 13 14.05 -5.72 11.54
CA PRO A 13 15.50 -5.67 11.79
C PRO A 13 16.34 -6.55 10.85
N SER A 14 15.87 -7.76 10.55
CA SER A 14 16.59 -8.70 9.68
C SER A 14 16.42 -8.43 8.18
N PHE A 15 15.43 -7.63 7.78
CA PHE A 15 15.05 -7.48 6.35
C PHE A 15 15.05 -6.03 5.86
N ALA A 16 15.28 -5.04 6.72
CA ALA A 16 15.31 -3.63 6.35
C ALA A 16 16.30 -3.35 5.21
N GLY A 17 17.49 -3.94 5.27
CA GLY A 17 18.50 -3.80 4.20
C GLY A 17 18.04 -4.36 2.84
N VAL A 18 17.22 -5.42 2.84
CA VAL A 18 16.65 -6.00 1.61
C VAL A 18 15.64 -5.02 1.00
N SER A 19 14.75 -4.46 1.81
CA SER A 19 13.77 -3.48 1.34
C SER A 19 14.45 -2.21 0.79
N THR A 20 15.48 -1.70 1.48
CA THR A 20 16.24 -0.54 1.01
C THR A 20 16.93 -0.84 -0.32
N GLY A 21 17.62 -1.98 -0.43
CA GLY A 21 18.29 -2.38 -1.66
C GLY A 21 17.31 -2.54 -2.83
N LEU A 22 16.14 -3.11 -2.57
CA LEU A 22 15.07 -3.25 -3.57
C LEU A 22 14.55 -1.89 -4.02
N LEU A 23 14.19 -0.99 -3.10
CA LEU A 23 13.68 0.35 -3.44
C LEU A 23 14.71 1.15 -4.26
N HIS A 24 15.99 1.08 -3.89
CA HIS A 24 17.05 1.81 -4.59
C HIS A 24 17.39 1.21 -5.95
N GLY A 25 17.42 -0.11 -6.05
CA GLY A 25 17.72 -0.81 -7.30
C GLY A 25 16.57 -0.76 -8.30
N ALA A 26 15.33 -0.86 -7.82
CA ALA A 26 14.13 -0.83 -8.65
C ALA A 26 13.82 0.58 -9.19
N GLN A 27 14.24 1.62 -8.46
CA GLN A 27 13.94 3.01 -8.76
C GLN A 27 12.44 3.24 -9.10
N PRO A 28 11.50 2.85 -8.22
CA PRO A 28 10.08 2.80 -8.56
C PRO A 28 9.49 4.19 -8.87
N GLU A 29 8.59 4.25 -9.84
CA GLU A 29 7.72 5.41 -10.08
C GLU A 29 6.51 5.43 -9.14
N ALA A 30 6.05 4.25 -8.73
CA ALA A 30 4.89 4.06 -7.88
C ALA A 30 5.11 2.95 -6.85
N ILE A 31 4.52 3.09 -5.66
CA ILE A 31 4.54 2.08 -4.59
C ILE A 31 3.11 1.75 -4.16
N VAL A 32 2.84 0.46 -4.00
CA VAL A 32 1.63 -0.07 -3.32
C VAL A 32 2.06 -0.66 -1.98
N MET A 33 1.42 -0.23 -0.89
CA MET A 33 1.72 -0.75 0.45
C MET A 33 0.88 -2.01 0.72
N CYS A 34 1.52 -3.09 1.18
CA CYS A 34 0.81 -4.30 1.61
C CYS A 34 0.79 -4.42 3.13
N HIS A 35 -0.35 -4.77 3.72
CA HIS A 35 -0.48 -4.93 5.16
C HIS A 35 -1.45 -6.06 5.55
N ASP A 36 -1.12 -6.70 6.67
CA ASP A 36 -1.95 -7.70 7.34
C ASP A 36 -2.46 -7.07 8.65
N PRO A 37 -3.74 -6.65 8.69
CA PRO A 37 -4.33 -5.91 9.82
C PRO A 37 -4.52 -6.78 11.06
N SER A 38 -4.46 -8.11 10.93
CA SER A 38 -4.52 -9.02 12.09
C SER A 38 -3.22 -9.06 12.89
N ARG A 39 -2.14 -8.48 12.34
CA ARG A 39 -0.81 -8.60 12.89
C ARG A 39 -0.55 -7.56 13.98
N GLU A 40 -0.46 -8.03 15.22
CA GLU A 40 -0.17 -7.17 16.38
C GLU A 40 1.32 -6.88 16.57
N HIS A 41 2.19 -7.76 16.04
CA HIS A 41 3.64 -7.70 16.24
C HIS A 41 4.40 -7.95 14.94
N MET A 42 5.61 -7.42 14.85
CA MET A 42 6.54 -7.74 13.77
C MET A 42 6.75 -9.26 13.69
N ARG A 43 6.62 -9.82 12.49
CA ARG A 43 6.71 -11.27 12.26
C ARG A 43 8.02 -11.80 12.83
N GLY A 44 7.95 -12.83 13.67
CA GLY A 44 9.14 -13.44 14.29
C GLY A 44 9.79 -12.64 15.43
N ILE A 45 9.20 -11.50 15.84
CA ILE A 45 9.71 -10.67 16.94
C ILE A 45 8.57 -10.28 17.89
N PRO A 46 8.19 -11.19 18.82
CA PRO A 46 7.13 -10.92 19.80
C PRO A 46 7.37 -9.62 20.59
N GLY A 47 6.29 -8.89 20.87
CA GLY A 47 6.33 -7.63 21.62
C GLY A 47 6.81 -6.40 20.84
N ARG A 48 7.39 -6.56 19.63
CA ARG A 48 7.72 -5.43 18.77
C ARG A 48 6.50 -5.03 17.94
N LYS A 49 5.88 -3.90 18.26
CA LYS A 49 4.74 -3.37 17.50
C LYS A 49 5.12 -3.00 16.07
N LEU A 50 4.12 -3.04 15.18
CA LEU A 50 4.24 -2.49 13.84
C LEU A 50 4.16 -0.95 13.87
N PRO A 51 4.78 -0.25 12.90
CA PRO A 51 4.46 1.15 12.67
C PRO A 51 3.00 1.30 12.21
N SER A 52 2.44 2.50 12.31
CA SER A 52 1.20 2.80 11.60
C SER A 52 1.40 2.70 10.09
N LEU A 53 0.32 2.45 9.34
CA LEU A 53 0.37 2.42 7.87
C LEU A 53 0.94 3.71 7.28
N LYS A 54 0.56 4.87 7.83
CA LYS A 54 1.04 6.18 7.39
C LYS A 54 2.53 6.37 7.63
N GLU A 55 3.01 6.03 8.82
CA GLU A 55 4.46 6.07 9.12
C GLU A 55 5.24 5.12 8.23
N CYS A 56 4.71 3.90 8.01
CA CYS A 56 5.33 2.91 7.14
C CYS A 56 5.44 3.44 5.71
N LEU A 57 4.36 4.01 5.18
CA LEU A 57 4.31 4.54 3.82
C LEU A 57 5.28 5.70 3.62
N GLU A 58 5.27 6.67 4.53
CA GLU A 58 6.14 7.83 4.43
C GLU A 58 7.62 7.43 4.52
N ALA A 59 7.99 6.51 5.41
CA ALA A 59 9.36 6.02 5.50
C ALA A 59 9.82 5.33 4.21
N ASN A 60 8.97 4.51 3.58
CA ASN A 60 9.28 3.87 2.29
C ASN A 60 9.44 4.89 1.17
N LEU A 61 8.55 5.90 1.11
CA LEU A 61 8.67 6.98 0.13
C LEU A 61 9.94 7.79 0.33
N GLN A 62 10.30 8.13 1.57
CA GLN A 62 11.56 8.85 1.87
C GLN A 62 12.79 8.08 1.42
N VAL A 63 12.84 6.77 1.70
CA VAL A 63 13.96 5.92 1.26
C VAL A 63 14.01 5.81 -0.26
N ALA A 64 12.87 5.60 -0.92
CA ALA A 64 12.78 5.49 -2.37
C ALA A 64 13.17 6.81 -3.07
N ARG A 65 12.80 7.98 -2.53
CA ARG A 65 13.10 9.30 -3.10
C ARG A 65 14.59 9.60 -3.25
N LEU A 66 15.46 8.89 -2.52
CA LEU A 66 16.91 9.02 -2.66
C LEU A 66 17.39 8.63 -4.08
N THR A 67 16.68 7.73 -4.76
CA THR A 67 17.00 7.29 -6.13
C THR A 67 15.86 7.53 -7.12
N SER A 68 14.64 7.76 -6.63
CA SER A 68 13.43 8.03 -7.43
C SER A 68 12.71 9.27 -6.93
N PRO A 69 13.18 10.48 -7.26
CA PRO A 69 12.68 11.73 -6.65
C PRO A 69 11.17 11.95 -6.78
N ASN A 70 10.56 11.43 -7.85
CA ASN A 70 9.14 11.60 -8.18
C ASN A 70 8.26 10.42 -7.75
N VAL A 71 8.79 9.45 -7.00
CA VAL A 71 8.02 8.29 -6.55
C VAL A 71 6.79 8.73 -5.74
N ARG A 72 5.65 8.09 -6.05
CA ARG A 72 4.39 8.29 -5.33
C ARG A 72 3.81 6.98 -4.82
N ALA A 73 2.99 7.08 -3.79
CA ALA A 73 2.16 5.95 -3.37
C ALA A 73 0.85 5.96 -4.16
N VAL A 74 0.39 4.78 -4.58
CA VAL A 74 -0.82 4.66 -5.43
C VAL A 74 -1.91 3.79 -4.81
N GLY A 75 -1.67 3.21 -3.64
CA GLY A 75 -2.69 2.46 -2.93
C GLY A 75 -2.17 1.59 -1.80
N VAL A 76 -3.12 0.98 -1.10
CA VAL A 76 -2.91 0.04 -0.01
C VAL A 76 -3.65 -1.27 -0.31
N CYS A 77 -2.94 -2.38 -0.21
CA CYS A 77 -3.50 -3.72 -0.25
C CYS A 77 -3.55 -4.31 1.17
N LEU A 78 -4.74 -4.64 1.64
CA LEU A 78 -4.94 -5.35 2.89
C LEU A 78 -5.12 -6.84 2.64
N ASN A 79 -4.49 -7.67 3.47
CA ASN A 79 -4.82 -9.08 3.56
C ASN A 79 -5.96 -9.25 4.56
N THR A 80 -7.19 -9.37 4.08
CA THR A 80 -8.40 -9.51 4.92
C THR A 80 -8.90 -10.95 5.02
N SER A 81 -8.08 -11.94 4.66
CA SER A 81 -8.46 -13.36 4.64
C SER A 81 -9.00 -13.90 5.97
N GLY A 82 -8.69 -13.25 7.10
CA GLY A 82 -9.22 -13.59 8.42
C GLY A 82 -10.54 -12.88 8.81
N LEU A 83 -11.11 -12.05 7.94
CA LEU A 83 -12.30 -11.23 8.21
C LEU A 83 -13.50 -11.68 7.38
N GLY A 84 -14.71 -11.37 7.85
CA GLY A 84 -15.92 -11.52 7.05
C GLY A 84 -15.97 -10.48 5.91
N PRO A 85 -16.68 -10.74 4.79
CA PRO A 85 -16.68 -9.86 3.62
C PRO A 85 -17.10 -8.41 3.91
N GLU A 86 -18.09 -8.19 4.79
CA GLU A 86 -18.51 -6.84 5.18
C GLU A 86 -17.45 -6.13 6.02
N GLN A 87 -16.89 -6.80 7.02
CA GLN A 87 -15.81 -6.26 7.85
C GLN A 87 -14.56 -5.93 7.02
N ALA A 88 -14.24 -6.75 6.03
CA ALA A 88 -13.14 -6.52 5.11
C ALA A 88 -13.36 -5.26 4.27
N ARG A 89 -14.57 -5.04 3.73
CA ARG A 89 -14.92 -3.81 3.00
C ARG A 89 -14.87 -2.58 3.90
N ASP A 90 -15.47 -2.66 5.08
CA ASP A 90 -15.46 -1.55 6.05
C ASP A 90 -14.04 -1.16 6.42
N LEU A 91 -13.17 -2.15 6.66
CA LEU A 91 -11.77 -1.90 6.97
C LEU A 91 -11.03 -1.23 5.80
N CYS A 92 -11.29 -1.66 4.56
CA CYS A 92 -10.74 -1.00 3.38
C CYS A 92 -11.19 0.46 3.29
N HIS A 93 -12.49 0.75 3.46
CA HIS A 93 -13.02 2.11 3.44
C HIS A 93 -12.45 3.00 4.54
N ILE A 94 -12.34 2.49 5.77
CA ILE A 94 -11.73 3.22 6.89
C ILE A 94 -10.26 3.53 6.59
N THR A 95 -9.52 2.55 6.06
CA THR A 95 -8.11 2.70 5.74
C THR A 95 -7.91 3.69 4.59
N GLU A 96 -8.73 3.62 3.55
CA GLU A 96 -8.74 4.57 2.44
C GLU A 96 -8.97 6.00 2.93
N ALA A 97 -9.98 6.21 3.78
CA ALA A 97 -10.25 7.52 4.36
C ALA A 97 -9.09 8.05 5.24
N ALA A 98 -8.41 7.15 5.97
CA ALA A 98 -7.30 7.53 6.85
C ALA A 98 -6.00 7.85 6.09
N ILE A 99 -5.74 7.15 4.98
CA ILE A 99 -4.51 7.29 4.19
C ILE A 99 -4.68 8.30 3.05
N GLY A 100 -5.90 8.48 2.54
CA GLY A 100 -6.19 9.31 1.38
C GLY A 100 -5.75 8.68 0.05
N LEU A 101 -5.62 7.35 0.01
CA LEU A 101 -5.27 6.57 -1.17
C LEU A 101 -6.21 5.36 -1.27
N PRO A 102 -6.50 4.86 -2.49
CA PRO A 102 -7.33 3.67 -2.67
C PRO A 102 -6.85 2.51 -1.81
N CYS A 103 -7.78 1.84 -1.14
CA CYS A 103 -7.50 0.67 -0.33
C CYS A 103 -8.40 -0.50 -0.72
N THR A 104 -7.81 -1.68 -0.94
CA THR A 104 -8.55 -2.89 -1.32
C THR A 104 -7.93 -4.15 -0.73
N ASP A 105 -8.67 -5.25 -0.74
CA ASP A 105 -8.07 -6.59 -0.68
C ASP A 105 -7.95 -7.10 -2.12
N PRO A 106 -6.72 -7.25 -2.65
CA PRO A 106 -6.52 -7.59 -4.06
C PRO A 106 -7.02 -8.99 -4.42
N ILE A 107 -7.15 -9.88 -3.44
CA ILE A 107 -7.62 -11.26 -3.65
C ILE A 107 -9.14 -11.33 -3.56
N ALA A 108 -9.75 -10.63 -2.60
CA ALA A 108 -11.19 -10.67 -2.38
C ALA A 108 -11.98 -9.73 -3.31
N PHE A 109 -11.43 -8.54 -3.61
CA PHE A 109 -12.15 -7.46 -4.27
C PHE A 109 -11.49 -6.95 -5.57
N GLY A 110 -10.29 -7.45 -5.89
CA GLY A 110 -9.53 -7.01 -7.06
C GLY A 110 -8.77 -5.70 -6.83
N VAL A 111 -8.16 -5.19 -7.90
CA VAL A 111 -7.16 -4.10 -7.86
C VAL A 111 -7.53 -2.86 -8.67
N ASP A 112 -8.73 -2.83 -9.24
CA ASP A 112 -9.13 -1.80 -10.23
C ASP A 112 -8.93 -0.38 -9.69
N ALA A 113 -9.31 -0.09 -8.44
CA ALA A 113 -9.14 1.23 -7.84
C ALA A 113 -7.68 1.69 -7.73
N ILE A 114 -6.74 0.75 -7.54
CA ILE A 114 -5.30 1.05 -7.51
C ILE A 114 -4.77 1.27 -8.93
N LEU A 115 -5.26 0.50 -9.90
CA LEU A 115 -4.91 0.69 -11.32
C LEU A 115 -5.42 2.02 -11.84
N ASP A 116 -6.63 2.42 -11.47
CA ASP A 116 -7.19 3.73 -11.82
C ASP A 116 -6.32 4.86 -11.28
N GLU A 117 -5.93 4.82 -10.01
CA GLU A 117 -5.01 5.81 -9.41
C GLU A 117 -3.60 5.79 -10.03
N LEU A 118 -3.12 4.61 -10.45
CA LEU A 118 -1.82 4.47 -11.09
C LEU A 118 -1.82 5.05 -12.52
N LEU A 119 -2.88 4.76 -13.30
CA LEU A 119 -2.95 5.06 -14.73
C LEU A 119 -3.61 6.41 -15.03
N CYS A 120 -4.52 6.90 -14.20
CA CYS A 120 -5.13 8.22 -14.33
C CYS A 120 -4.34 9.25 -13.53
N LEU A 121 -3.42 9.95 -14.20
CA LEU A 121 -2.71 11.10 -13.64
C LEU A 121 -3.58 12.38 -13.58
N GLU A 122 -4.77 12.35 -14.19
CA GLU A 122 -5.80 13.40 -14.13
C GLU A 122 -7.01 12.89 -13.36
N PRO A 123 -7.59 13.66 -12.41
CA PRO A 123 -8.79 13.24 -11.70
C PRO A 123 -9.91 12.96 -12.72
N SER A 124 -10.47 11.75 -12.69
CA SER A 124 -11.70 11.46 -13.44
C SER A 124 -12.78 12.43 -12.98
N ALA A 125 -13.15 13.38 -13.85
CA ALA A 125 -14.28 14.25 -13.60
C ALA A 125 -15.50 13.36 -13.41
N ARG A 126 -16.11 13.40 -12.22
CA ARG A 126 -17.34 12.64 -11.93
C ARG A 126 -18.31 12.84 -13.08
N SER A 127 -18.60 11.77 -13.80
CA SER A 127 -19.59 11.76 -14.87
C SER A 127 -20.94 12.16 -14.25
N THR A 128 -21.37 13.40 -14.47
CA THR A 128 -22.70 13.90 -14.09
C THR A 128 -23.73 13.59 -15.17
N THR A 129 -23.63 12.44 -15.83
CA THR A 129 -24.73 11.98 -16.67
C THR A 129 -25.80 11.37 -15.77
N ALA A 130 -26.58 12.26 -15.14
CA ALA A 130 -27.96 11.95 -14.83
C ALA A 130 -28.65 11.66 -16.17
N SER A 131 -28.74 10.37 -16.53
CA SER A 131 -29.64 9.97 -17.60
C SER A 131 -31.00 9.70 -16.99
N ARG A 132 -32.00 10.37 -17.56
CA ARG A 132 -33.43 10.27 -17.26
C ARG A 132 -33.98 8.89 -17.53
#